data_AF-R7S667-F1
#
_entry.id   AF-R7S667-F1
#
_cell.length_a   1.000
_cell.length_b   1.000
_cell.length_c   1.000
_cell.angle_alpha   90.00
_cell.angle_beta   90.00
_cell.angle_gamma   90.00
#
_symmetry.space_group_name_H-M   'P 1'
#
loop_
_entity.id
_entity.type
_entity.pdbx_description
1 polymer ?
#
loop_
_entity_poly.entity_id
_entity_poly.type
_entity_poly.pdbx_seq_one_letter_code
_entity_poly.pdbx_strand_id
1 'polypeptide(L)'
;MACRKTPPFAPMHVVSDSKYVVDGLTKHLPMWERRGWLGVANAGALRELVGLLRMRSAPTTFKWIKGHAGTRGNEEADRLAGEAATLPLPFRPLSLPAPDRYNVRGAALLYLTQRLAYQGVREWNTLKGRVATTRTILCVQADMEHVTTVLPGESAIWCLLRKDPVSKKTRDFMWRALHDSHRVGKYW
;
A
#
# COMPACT_ATOMS: atom_id res chain seq x y z
N MET A 1 10.10 -14.87 -10.27
CA MET A 1 8.91 -14.58 -11.11
C MET A 1 8.98 -15.39 -12.40
N ALA A 2 7.91 -16.09 -12.77
CA ALA A 2 7.86 -16.99 -13.93
C ALA A 2 8.25 -16.32 -15.26
N CYS A 3 7.88 -15.05 -15.46
CA CYS A 3 8.20 -14.27 -16.66
C CYS A 3 9.71 -14.18 -16.99
N ARG A 4 10.59 -14.33 -15.99
CA ARG A 4 12.05 -14.29 -16.16
C ARG A 4 12.66 -15.65 -16.47
N LYS A 5 12.01 -16.73 -16.05
CA LYS A 5 12.47 -18.10 -16.31
C LYS A 5 12.13 -18.54 -17.73
N THR A 6 11.04 -18.02 -18.29
CA THR A 6 10.61 -18.32 -19.66
C THR A 6 11.29 -17.39 -20.67
N PRO A 7 11.94 -17.91 -21.73
CA PRO A 7 12.54 -17.09 -22.78
C PRO A 7 11.54 -16.07 -23.36
N PRO A 8 11.95 -14.82 -23.69
CA PRO A 8 11.03 -13.77 -24.16
C PRO A 8 10.29 -14.08 -25.48
N PHE A 9 10.85 -14.98 -26.28
CA PHE A 9 10.35 -15.41 -27.58
C PHE A 9 9.51 -16.70 -27.53
N ALA A 10 9.30 -17.28 -26.35
CA ALA A 10 8.43 -18.44 -26.17
C ALA A 10 7.04 -18.02 -25.67
N PRO A 11 5.94 -18.61 -26.16
CA PRO A 11 4.61 -18.34 -25.63
C PRO A 11 4.53 -18.75 -24.16
N MET A 12 3.78 -17.99 -23.37
CA MET A 12 3.64 -18.24 -21.93
C MET A 12 2.17 -18.19 -21.52
N HIS A 13 1.74 -19.21 -20.78
CA HIS A 13 0.40 -19.28 -20.20
C HIS A 13 0.53 -19.17 -18.68
N VAL A 14 0.08 -18.05 -18.13
CA VAL A 14 0.12 -17.78 -16.69
C VAL A 14 -1.23 -18.14 -16.09
N VAL A 15 -1.21 -19.07 -15.14
CA VAL A 15 -2.37 -19.44 -14.33
C VAL A 15 -2.17 -18.86 -12.94
N SER A 16 -3.16 -18.14 -12.42
CA SER A 16 -3.10 -17.55 -11.09
C SER A 16 -4.50 -17.48 -10.47
N ASP A 17 -4.57 -17.70 -9.16
CA ASP A 17 -5.75 -17.49 -8.35
C ASP A 17 -5.99 -16.02 -7.97
N SER A 18 -4.96 -15.18 -8.12
CA SER A 18 -5.02 -13.75 -7.82
C SER A 18 -5.83 -13.01 -8.88
N LYS A 19 -7.14 -12.93 -8.64
CA LYS A 19 -8.07 -12.17 -9.47
C LYS A 19 -7.62 -10.72 -9.63
N TYR A 20 -7.09 -10.12 -8.57
CA TYR A 20 -6.58 -8.75 -8.59
C TYR A 20 -5.48 -8.55 -9.64
N VAL A 21 -4.50 -9.47 -9.70
CA VAL A 21 -3.40 -9.38 -10.67
C VAL A 21 -3.91 -9.68 -12.08
N VAL A 22 -4.74 -10.72 -12.26
CA VAL A 22 -5.25 -11.11 -13.58
C VAL A 22 -6.16 -10.03 -14.17
N ASP A 23 -7.20 -9.59 -13.44
CA ASP A 23 -8.08 -8.50 -13.89
C ASP A 23 -7.30 -7.17 -14.00
N GLY A 24 -6.33 -6.97 -13.10
CA GLY A 24 -5.42 -5.83 -13.14
C GLY A 24 -4.68 -5.70 -14.47
N LEU A 25 -4.01 -6.77 -14.90
CA LEU A 25 -3.22 -6.78 -16.14
C LEU A 25 -4.09 -6.83 -17.40
N THR A 26 -5.24 -7.48 -17.36
CA THR A 26 -6.07 -7.73 -18.55
C THR A 26 -7.14 -6.66 -18.79
N LYS A 27 -7.70 -6.05 -17.73
CA LYS A 27 -8.83 -5.11 -17.83
C LYS A 27 -8.47 -3.71 -17.34
N HIS A 28 -7.77 -3.60 -16.22
CA HIS A 28 -7.55 -2.30 -15.56
C HIS A 28 -6.29 -1.57 -15.97
N LEU A 29 -5.33 -2.28 -16.57
CA LEU A 29 -4.01 -1.77 -16.92
C LEU A 29 -4.05 -0.45 -17.71
N PRO A 30 -4.86 -0.28 -18.77
CA PRO A 30 -4.87 0.97 -19.52
C PRO A 30 -5.28 2.18 -18.66
N MET A 31 -6.21 1.98 -17.72
CA MET A 31 -6.66 3.04 -16.82
C MET A 31 -5.64 3.31 -15.71
N TRP A 32 -4.98 2.27 -15.18
CA TRP A 32 -3.91 2.43 -14.19
C TRP A 32 -2.74 3.23 -14.73
N GLU A 33 -2.33 2.98 -15.97
CA GLU A 33 -1.26 3.75 -16.62
C GLU A 33 -1.66 5.19 -16.87
N ARG A 34 -2.88 5.42 -17.38
CA ARG A 34 -3.41 6.78 -17.59
C ARG A 34 -3.50 7.58 -16.30
N ARG A 35 -3.82 6.94 -15.18
CA ARG A 35 -3.86 7.57 -13.84
C ARG A 35 -2.50 7.62 -13.15
N GLY A 36 -1.42 7.25 -13.83
CA GLY A 36 -0.07 7.30 -13.29
C GLY A 36 0.16 6.37 -12.11
N TRP A 37 -0.60 5.27 -12.02
CA TRP A 37 -0.53 4.29 -10.93
C TRP A 37 -0.91 4.83 -9.54
N LEU A 38 -1.53 6.00 -9.47
CA LEU A 38 -1.97 6.60 -8.21
C LEU A 38 -3.06 5.75 -7.53
N GLY A 39 -2.85 5.42 -6.26
CA GLY A 39 -3.77 4.61 -5.46
C GLY A 39 -3.90 3.15 -5.87
N VAL A 40 -2.99 2.65 -6.71
CA VAL A 40 -2.93 1.22 -7.08
C VAL A 40 -2.06 0.49 -6.04
N ALA A 41 -2.65 -0.49 -5.36
CA ALA A 41 -1.91 -1.32 -4.41
C ALA A 41 -0.78 -2.07 -5.13
N ASN A 42 0.40 -2.14 -4.51
CA ASN A 42 1.58 -2.80 -5.08
C ASN A 42 2.00 -2.28 -6.48
N ALA A 43 1.70 -1.00 -6.78
CA ALA A 43 2.00 -0.36 -8.06
C ALA A 43 3.45 -0.59 -8.54
N GLY A 44 4.44 -0.52 -7.65
CA GLY A 44 5.85 -0.74 -8.00
C GLY A 44 6.11 -2.11 -8.63
N ALA A 45 5.62 -3.18 -7.98
CA ALA A 45 5.79 -4.55 -8.47
C ALA A 45 5.00 -4.81 -9.75
N LEU A 46 3.79 -4.25 -9.86
CA LEU A 46 2.96 -4.37 -11.06
C LEU A 46 3.55 -3.64 -12.26
N ARG A 47 4.13 -2.45 -12.06
CA ARG A 47 4.85 -1.71 -13.11
C ARG A 47 6.04 -2.49 -13.63
N GLU A 48 6.83 -3.07 -12.73
CA GLU A 48 7.95 -3.93 -13.10
C GLU A 48 7.48 -5.15 -13.91
N LEU A 49 6.40 -5.79 -13.47
CA LEU A 49 5.79 -6.92 -14.19
C LEU A 49 5.29 -6.52 -15.59
N VAL A 50 4.57 -5.40 -15.71
CA VAL A 50 4.08 -4.90 -17.00
C VAL A 50 5.24 -4.60 -17.95
N GLY A 51 6.30 -3.98 -17.45
CA GLY A 51 7.51 -3.74 -18.21
C GLY A 51 8.15 -5.04 -18.71
N LEU A 52 8.27 -6.05 -17.85
CA LEU A 52 8.78 -7.38 -18.23
C LEU A 52 7.89 -8.07 -19.27
N LEU A 53 6.57 -7.96 -19.15
CA LEU A 53 5.62 -8.52 -20.11
C LEU A 53 5.76 -7.84 -21.49
N ARG A 54 5.93 -6.52 -21.53
CA ARG A 54 6.11 -5.74 -22.76
C ARG A 54 7.44 -5.99 -23.47
N MET A 55 8.44 -6.47 -22.75
CA MET A 55 9.72 -6.88 -23.34
C MET A 55 9.64 -8.22 -24.08
N ARG A 56 8.60 -9.02 -23.85
CA ARG A 56 8.42 -10.31 -24.51
C ARG A 56 7.94 -10.09 -25.95
N SER A 57 8.51 -10.84 -26.90
CA SER A 57 8.07 -10.83 -28.30
C SER A 57 6.95 -11.84 -28.54
N ALA A 58 6.89 -12.90 -27.74
CA ALA A 58 5.86 -13.92 -27.83
C ALA A 58 4.64 -13.64 -26.95
N PRO A 59 3.45 -14.13 -27.34
CA PRO A 59 2.22 -13.87 -26.62
C PRO A 59 2.25 -14.46 -25.21
N THR A 60 1.72 -13.69 -24.26
CA THR A 60 1.47 -14.14 -22.89
C THR A 60 -0.02 -14.10 -22.62
N THR A 61 -0.61 -15.22 -22.21
CA THR A 61 -2.03 -15.27 -21.81
C THR A 61 -2.17 -15.51 -20.31
N PHE A 62 -3.29 -15.03 -19.77
CA PHE A 62 -3.61 -15.18 -18.36
C PHE A 62 -4.90 -15.98 -18.22
N LYS A 63 -4.91 -16.93 -17.27
CA LYS A 63 -6.10 -17.67 -16.86
C LYS A 63 -6.28 -17.50 -15.37
N TRP A 64 -7.39 -16.88 -14.99
CA TRP A 64 -7.81 -16.88 -13.59
C TRP A 64 -8.45 -18.22 -13.24
N ILE A 65 -8.07 -18.75 -12.09
CA ILE A 65 -8.72 -19.92 -11.48
C ILE A 65 -9.18 -19.58 -10.07
N LYS A 66 -10.17 -20.31 -9.57
CA LYS A 66 -10.56 -20.17 -8.17
C LYS A 66 -9.49 -20.84 -7.29
N GLY A 67 -8.99 -20.14 -6.27
CA GLY A 67 -8.07 -20.72 -5.28
C GLY A 67 -8.72 -21.90 -4.53
N HIS A 68 -7.91 -22.83 -4.06
CA HIS A 68 -8.34 -24.06 -3.37
C HIS A 68 -9.36 -24.93 -4.13
N ALA A 69 -9.33 -24.90 -5.46
CA ALA A 69 -10.24 -25.67 -6.31
C ALA A 69 -9.67 -27.04 -6.77
N GLY A 70 -8.70 -27.62 -6.06
CA GLY A 70 -8.11 -28.92 -6.43
C GLY A 70 -7.09 -28.84 -7.59
N THR A 71 -6.60 -27.63 -7.94
CA THR A 71 -5.63 -27.48 -9.03
C THR A 71 -4.23 -27.70 -8.49
N ARG A 72 -3.68 -28.90 -8.70
CA ARG A 72 -2.36 -29.34 -8.21
C ARG A 72 -1.25 -28.29 -8.40
N GLY A 73 -1.19 -27.64 -9.57
CA GLY A 73 -0.16 -26.63 -9.84
C GLY A 73 -0.31 -25.34 -9.03
N ASN A 74 -1.53 -24.95 -8.68
CA ASN A 74 -1.80 -23.78 -7.83
C ASN A 74 -1.53 -24.09 -6.37
N GLU A 75 -1.98 -25.26 -5.90
CA GLU A 75 -1.78 -25.69 -4.51
C GLU A 75 -0.30 -25.80 -4.17
N GLU A 76 0.51 -26.33 -5.09
CA GLU A 76 1.95 -26.37 -4.92
C GLU A 76 2.58 -24.96 -4.95
N ALA A 77 2.08 -24.06 -5.80
CA ALA A 77 2.52 -22.67 -5.81
C ALA A 77 2.18 -21.94 -4.50
N ASP A 78 0.99 -22.19 -3.94
CA ASP A 78 0.54 -21.63 -2.65
C ASP A 78 1.38 -22.18 -1.50
N ARG A 79 1.66 -23.49 -1.49
CA ARG A 79 2.54 -24.13 -0.50
C ARG A 79 3.92 -23.51 -0.51
N LEU A 80 4.55 -23.40 -1.69
CA LEU A 80 5.86 -22.78 -1.86
C LEU A 80 5.86 -21.29 -1.48
N ALA A 81 4.78 -20.57 -1.76
CA ALA A 81 4.63 -19.17 -1.36
C ALA A 81 4.53 -19.02 0.16
N GLY A 82 3.80 -19.92 0.82
CA GLY A 82 3.70 -19.99 2.28
C GLY A 82 5.05 -20.28 2.95
N GLU A 83 5.80 -21.24 2.40
CA GLU A 83 7.17 -21.55 2.86
C GLU A 83 8.13 -20.37 2.64
N ALA A 84 8.02 -19.68 1.50
CA ALA A 84 8.84 -18.51 1.23
C ALA A 84 8.53 -17.32 2.15
N ALA A 85 7.31 -17.22 2.69
CA ALA A 85 6.90 -16.14 3.57
C ALA A 85 7.54 -16.21 4.97
N THR A 86 7.95 -17.41 5.41
CA THR A 86 8.61 -17.61 6.70
C THR A 86 10.13 -17.49 6.62
N LEU A 87 10.69 -17.54 5.41
CA LEU A 87 12.12 -17.36 5.19
C LEU A 87 12.53 -15.88 5.32
N PRO A 88 13.75 -15.59 5.80
CA PRO A 88 14.29 -14.24 5.79
C PRO A 88 14.33 -13.72 4.34
N LEU A 89 14.01 -12.43 4.16
CA LEU A 89 13.94 -11.81 2.84
C LEU A 89 15.24 -12.08 2.07
N PRO A 90 15.22 -12.86 0.98
CA PRO A 90 16.42 -13.12 0.22
C PRO A 90 16.91 -11.81 -0.38
N PHE A 91 18.24 -11.70 -0.56
CA PHE A 91 18.83 -10.64 -1.37
C PHE A 91 18.16 -10.70 -2.75
N ARG A 92 17.32 -9.71 -3.05
CA ARG A 92 16.69 -9.58 -4.36
C ARG A 92 17.79 -9.09 -5.30
N PRO A 93 18.29 -9.91 -6.25
CA PRO A 93 19.27 -9.41 -7.20
C PRO A 93 18.66 -8.20 -7.90
N LEU A 94 19.36 -7.06 -7.82
CA LEU A 94 19.02 -5.82 -8.52
C LEU A 94 18.80 -6.17 -9.98
N SER A 95 17.55 -6.37 -10.34
CA SER A 95 17.18 -6.66 -11.70
C SER A 95 17.00 -5.31 -12.35
N LEU A 96 17.62 -5.11 -13.50
CA LEU A 96 17.43 -3.88 -14.24
C LEU A 96 15.92 -3.69 -14.44
N PRO A 97 15.36 -2.53 -14.03
CA PRO A 97 13.97 -2.25 -14.30
C PRO A 97 13.76 -2.36 -15.81
N ALA A 98 12.55 -2.75 -16.22
CA ALA A 98 12.22 -2.75 -17.65
C ALA A 98 12.58 -1.38 -18.25
N PRO A 99 13.11 -1.33 -19.49
CA PRO A 99 13.50 -0.08 -20.13
C PRO A 99 12.41 0.98 -20.00
N ASP A 100 12.81 2.21 -19.69
CA ASP A 100 11.88 3.32 -19.40
C ASP A 100 10.81 3.53 -20.47
N ARG A 101 11.10 3.19 -21.73
CA ARG A 101 10.14 3.22 -22.85
C ARG A 101 8.87 2.40 -22.62
N TYR A 102 8.90 1.41 -21.73
CA TYR A 102 7.74 0.57 -21.39
C TYR A 102 7.01 1.04 -20.13
N ASN A 103 7.53 2.04 -19.43
CA ASN A 103 6.94 2.60 -18.22
C ASN A 103 6.32 3.97 -18.52
N VAL A 104 4.99 4.04 -18.50
CA VAL A 104 4.29 5.34 -18.53
C VAL A 104 4.66 6.14 -17.28
N ARG A 105 5.17 7.35 -17.48
CA ARG A 105 5.53 8.29 -16.40
C ARG A 105 4.41 9.30 -16.20
N GLY A 106 4.09 9.56 -14.93
CA GLY A 106 3.09 10.55 -14.54
C GLY A 106 1.64 10.11 -14.79
N ALA A 107 0.70 10.94 -14.36
CA ALA A 107 -0.72 10.77 -14.61
C ALA A 107 -1.17 11.74 -15.72
N ALA A 108 -1.93 11.25 -16.69
CA ALA A 108 -2.51 12.09 -17.73
C ALA A 108 -3.57 13.00 -17.10
N LEU A 109 -3.44 14.32 -17.33
CA LEU A 109 -4.31 15.35 -16.74
C LEU A 109 -5.79 15.09 -17.01
N LEU A 110 -6.13 14.56 -18.20
CA LEU A 110 -7.50 14.21 -18.57
C LEU A 110 -8.15 13.20 -17.62
N TYR A 111 -7.36 12.29 -17.03
CA TYR A 111 -7.85 11.22 -16.14
C TYR A 111 -7.55 11.49 -14.67
N LEU A 112 -6.91 12.61 -14.36
CA LEU A 112 -6.49 12.99 -13.02
C LEU A 112 -7.60 13.79 -12.33
N THR A 113 -8.39 13.13 -11.50
CA THR A 113 -9.38 13.81 -10.67
C THR A 113 -8.71 14.51 -9.50
N GLN A 114 -9.36 15.56 -8.94
CA GLN A 114 -8.87 16.24 -7.73
C GLN A 114 -8.59 15.26 -6.58
N ARG A 115 -9.46 14.25 -6.40
CA ARG A 115 -9.28 13.19 -5.39
C ARG A 115 -8.01 12.37 -5.64
N LEU A 116 -7.75 11.97 -6.88
CA LEU A 116 -6.55 11.20 -7.23
C LEU A 116 -5.29 12.04 -7.10
N ALA A 117 -5.32 13.30 -7.54
CA ALA A 117 -4.22 14.23 -7.35
C ALA A 117 -3.90 14.41 -5.86
N TYR A 118 -4.91 14.66 -5.04
CA TYR A 118 -4.75 14.79 -3.60
C TYR A 118 -4.20 13.52 -2.95
N GLN A 119 -4.69 12.35 -3.37
CA GLN A 119 -4.16 11.08 -2.90
C GLN A 119 -2.68 10.92 -3.25
N GLY A 120 -2.28 11.20 -4.49
CA GLY A 120 -0.88 11.14 -4.91
C GLY A 120 0.00 12.10 -4.11
N VAL A 121 -0.44 13.35 -3.92
CA VAL A 121 0.27 14.34 -3.09
C VAL A 121 0.44 13.84 -1.66
N ARG A 122 -0.56 13.17 -1.07
CA ARG A 122 -0.46 12.57 0.27
C ARG A 122 0.48 11.37 0.34
N GLU A 123 0.55 10.57 -0.72
CA GLU A 123 1.48 9.43 -0.80
C GLU A 123 2.94 9.92 -0.96
N TRP A 124 3.16 10.98 -1.75
CA TRP A 124 4.49 11.57 -1.95
C TRP A 124 4.96 12.36 -0.73
N ASN A 125 4.07 13.15 -0.16
CA ASN A 125 4.34 13.90 1.07
C ASN A 125 4.05 12.99 2.25
N THR A 126 5.03 12.17 2.62
CA THR A 126 4.97 11.42 3.89
C THR A 126 4.66 12.41 4.99
N LEU A 127 3.61 12.15 5.77
CA LEU A 127 3.24 13.01 6.88
C LEU A 127 4.44 13.07 7.83
N LYS A 128 5.11 14.22 7.88
CA LYS A 128 6.20 14.44 8.83
C LYS A 128 5.64 14.22 10.24
N GLY A 129 6.29 13.35 11.01
CA GLY A 129 5.95 13.14 12.41
C GLY A 129 5.96 14.46 13.14
N ARG A 130 4.86 14.81 13.81
CA ARG A 130 4.78 16.03 14.59
C ARG A 130 5.36 15.74 15.97
N VAL A 131 6.64 16.09 16.17
CA VAL A 131 7.37 15.88 17.43
C VAL A 131 6.58 16.38 18.65
N ALA A 132 5.93 17.54 18.53
CA ALA A 132 5.07 18.09 19.58
C ALA A 132 3.89 17.16 19.91
N THR A 133 3.19 16.64 18.89
CA THR A 133 2.08 15.69 19.09
C THR A 133 2.57 14.39 19.75
N THR A 134 3.69 13.84 19.28
CA THR A 134 4.29 12.64 19.88
C THR A 134 4.61 12.86 21.35
N ARG A 135 5.23 14.00 21.69
CA ARG A 135 5.53 14.35 23.09
C ARG A 135 4.26 14.45 23.92
N THR A 136 3.22 15.14 23.45
CA THR A 136 1.98 15.29 24.20
C THR A 136 1.29 13.95 24.43
N ILE A 137 1.29 13.05 23.44
CA ILE A 137 0.75 11.70 23.59
C ILE A 137 1.53 10.91 24.65
N LEU A 138 2.86 10.99 24.65
CA LEU A 138 3.69 10.33 25.68
C LEU A 138 3.38 10.86 27.09
N CYS A 139 3.20 12.16 27.25
CA CYS A 139 2.79 12.74 28.53
C CYS A 139 1.42 12.22 28.97
N VAL A 140 0.43 12.19 28.07
CA VAL A 140 -0.91 11.64 28.36
C VAL A 140 -0.84 10.16 28.73
N GLN A 141 -0.01 9.38 28.05
CA GLN A 141 0.19 7.96 28.37
C GLN A 141 0.78 7.78 29.77
N ALA A 142 1.82 8.54 30.12
CA ALA A 142 2.43 8.50 31.45
C ALA A 142 1.44 8.92 32.55
N ASP A 143 0.64 9.96 32.31
CA ASP A 143 -0.38 10.42 33.26
C ASP A 143 -1.50 9.38 33.42
N MET A 144 -1.96 8.76 32.32
CA MET A 144 -2.97 7.71 32.37
C MET A 144 -2.47 6.47 33.08
N GLU A 145 -1.22 6.07 32.88
CA GLU A 145 -0.59 4.97 33.60
C GLU A 145 -0.54 5.27 35.10
N HIS A 146 -0.18 6.49 35.49
CA HIS A 146 -0.16 6.90 36.90
C HIS A 146 -1.56 6.85 37.55
N VAL A 147 -2.62 7.27 36.82
CA VAL A 147 -3.98 7.35 37.37
C VAL A 147 -4.72 6.01 37.33
N THR A 148 -4.52 5.22 36.27
CA THR A 148 -5.35 4.05 35.96
C THR A 148 -4.59 2.74 35.97
N THR A 149 -3.27 2.76 36.17
CA THR A 149 -2.33 1.62 36.06
C THR A 149 -2.36 0.89 34.72
N VAL A 150 -3.01 1.47 33.70
CA VAL A 150 -3.09 0.96 32.34
C VAL A 150 -2.39 1.94 31.41
N LEU A 151 -1.49 1.41 30.55
CA LEU A 151 -0.83 2.17 29.50
C LEU A 151 -1.58 1.99 28.17
N PRO A 152 -2.46 2.92 27.76
CA PRO A 152 -3.17 2.79 26.49
C PRO A 152 -2.22 3.01 25.32
N GLY A 153 -2.40 2.24 24.24
CA GLY A 153 -1.72 2.53 22.97
C GLY A 153 -2.17 3.87 22.38
N GLU A 154 -1.32 4.53 21.60
CA GLU A 154 -1.63 5.82 20.94
C GLU A 154 -2.95 5.76 20.14
N SER A 155 -3.16 4.66 19.41
CA SER A 155 -4.40 4.45 18.64
C SER A 155 -5.65 4.40 19.53
N ALA A 156 -5.54 3.86 20.74
CA ALA A 156 -6.65 3.81 21.70
C ALA A 156 -7.01 5.22 22.18
N ILE A 157 -6.02 6.07 22.47
CA ILE A 157 -6.23 7.48 22.85
C ILE A 157 -7.01 8.21 21.74
N TRP A 158 -6.56 8.08 20.49
CA TRP A 158 -7.24 8.71 19.35
C TRP A 158 -8.65 8.14 19.11
N CYS A 159 -8.88 6.86 19.33
CA CYS A 159 -10.20 6.24 19.24
C CYS A 159 -11.13 6.69 20.36
N LEU A 160 -10.63 6.86 21.59
CA LEU A 160 -11.41 7.37 22.72
C LEU A 160 -11.90 8.79 22.46
N LEU A 161 -11.06 9.65 21.88
CA LEU A 161 -11.45 10.99 21.42
C LEU A 161 -12.58 10.97 20.38
N ARG A 162 -12.81 9.85 19.68
CA ARG A 162 -13.89 9.73 18.69
C ARG A 162 -15.16 9.12 19.27
N LYS A 163 -15.08 8.35 20.37
CA LYS A 163 -16.24 7.79 21.07
C LYS A 163 -17.01 8.88 21.81
N ASP A 164 -18.29 8.63 22.09
CA ASP A 164 -19.26 9.66 22.48
C ASP A 164 -19.65 9.62 23.98
N PRO A 165 -18.81 10.15 24.89
CA PRO A 165 -19.27 10.62 26.19
C PRO A 165 -19.17 12.15 26.35
N VAL A 166 -18.63 12.87 25.36
CA VAL A 166 -18.34 14.31 25.43
C VAL A 166 -18.72 15.06 24.15
N SER A 167 -19.15 16.31 24.31
CA SER A 167 -19.64 17.14 23.21
C SER A 167 -18.63 17.26 22.07
N LYS A 168 -19.12 17.43 20.83
CA LYS A 168 -18.27 17.64 19.65
C LYS A 168 -17.29 18.82 19.83
N LYS A 169 -17.71 19.91 20.48
CA LYS A 169 -16.86 21.07 20.75
C LYS A 169 -15.71 20.72 21.70
N THR A 170 -15.99 19.95 22.75
CA THR A 170 -14.99 19.46 23.70
C THR A 170 -13.97 18.55 23.02
N ARG A 171 -14.44 17.64 22.17
CA ARG A 171 -13.56 16.75 21.38
C ARG A 171 -12.65 17.52 20.43
N ASP A 172 -13.18 18.52 19.73
CA ASP A 172 -12.39 19.38 18.85
C ASP A 172 -11.31 20.15 19.63
N PHE A 173 -11.68 20.70 20.79
CA PHE A 173 -10.73 21.36 21.68
C PHE A 173 -9.60 20.41 22.14
N MET A 174 -9.95 19.21 22.65
CA MET A 174 -8.96 18.23 23.10
C MET A 174 -8.05 17.79 21.95
N TRP A 175 -8.62 17.53 20.76
CA TRP A 175 -7.84 17.18 19.58
C TRP A 175 -6.85 18.29 19.19
N ARG A 176 -7.29 19.55 19.23
CA ARG A 176 -6.43 20.72 18.98
C ARG A 176 -5.33 20.89 20.02
N ALA A 177 -5.64 20.64 21.29
CA ALA A 177 -4.68 20.71 22.39
C ALA A 177 -3.60 19.62 22.25
N LEU A 178 -3.98 18.38 21.91
CA LEU A 178 -3.03 17.28 21.67
C LEU A 178 -2.09 17.54 20.49
N HIS A 179 -2.55 18.30 19.50
CA HIS A 179 -1.73 18.73 18.37
C HIS A 179 -0.89 19.99 18.63
N ASP A 180 -0.84 20.51 19.86
CA ASP A 180 -0.14 21.76 20.22
C ASP A 180 -0.61 22.97 19.38
N SER A 181 -1.86 22.91 18.88
CA SER A 181 -2.44 23.97 18.04
C SER A 181 -3.17 25.06 18.85
N HIS A 182 -3.37 24.81 20.14
CA HIS A 182 -3.86 25.77 21.10
C HIS A 182 -2.83 25.96 22.21
N ARG A 183 -2.68 27.20 22.67
CA ARG A 183 -1.76 27.56 23.75
C ARG A 183 -2.33 27.09 25.09
N VAL A 184 -2.00 25.86 25.46
CA VAL A 184 -2.41 25.20 26.71
C VAL A 184 -1.16 24.59 27.36
N GLY A 185 -1.11 24.48 28.69
CA GLY A 185 0.04 23.93 29.41
C GLY A 185 1.23 24.91 29.38
N LYS A 186 2.37 24.50 28.82
CA LYS A 186 3.68 25.21 28.80
C LYS A 186 3.69 26.70 28.39
N TYR A 187 2.58 27.22 27.88
CA TYR A 187 2.41 28.63 27.48
C TYR A 187 1.85 29.50 28.59
N TRP A 188 1.44 28.89 29.71
CA TRP A 188 0.88 29.48 30.92
C TRP A 188 1.61 28.88 32.13
#